data_AF-A0AAN0JNB0-F1
#
_entry.id   AF-A0AAN0JNB0-F1
#
_cell.length_a   1.000
_cell.length_b   1.000
_cell.length_c   1.000
_cell.angle_alpha   90.00
_cell.angle_beta   90.00
_cell.angle_gamma   90.00
#
_symmetry.space_group_name_H-M   'P 1'
#
loop_
_entity.id
_entity.type
_entity.pdbx_description
1 polymer ?
#
loop_
_entity_poly.entity_id
_entity_poly.type
_entity_poly.pdbx_seq_one_letter_code
_entity_poly.pdbx_strand_id
1 'polypeptide(L)'
;MSPHCVWLVIVGGYERFRMKDVGGGKKEPISTLIGDTNRLIMIIELVYSEAGEWIVQSVLDGNDLTSKNYQEKYELYSKTRTWWMDQLIEYPTEREMKLQRYIQSLHEDLQVAHESKVSLQEALVEANKQVKGDDSNDIMSSVLEEMRQEQEKLIEEKQIITESYEKLKVTVADMEEEKEQYLKEKQIIIG
;
A
#
# COMPACT_ATOMS: atom_id res chain seq x y z
N MET A 1 -11.73 -10.52 -0.75
CA MET A 1 -12.40 -9.90 0.40
C MET A 1 -12.93 -8.54 -0.01
N SER A 2 -14.10 -8.15 0.48
CA SER A 2 -14.61 -6.79 0.28
C SER A 2 -13.77 -5.82 1.11
N PRO A 3 -13.32 -4.67 0.59
CA PRO A 3 -12.62 -3.64 1.37
C PRO A 3 -13.51 -3.04 2.47
N HIS A 4 -14.80 -3.37 2.48
CA HIS A 4 -15.78 -2.93 3.44
C HIS A 4 -15.90 -3.85 4.67
N CYS A 5 -14.96 -4.76 4.92
CA CYS A 5 -15.01 -5.65 6.09
C CYS A 5 -13.69 -5.62 6.87
N VAL A 6 -13.77 -5.32 8.16
CA VAL A 6 -12.63 -5.22 9.09
C VAL A 6 -12.90 -6.07 10.32
N TRP A 7 -11.85 -6.74 10.82
CA TRP A 7 -11.90 -7.54 12.04
C TRP A 7 -11.14 -6.82 13.15
N LEU A 8 -11.82 -6.46 14.23
CA LEU A 8 -11.19 -5.97 15.45
C LEU A 8 -10.99 -7.14 16.41
N VAL A 9 -9.74 -7.44 16.75
CA VAL A 9 -9.39 -8.50 17.69
C VAL A 9 -8.89 -7.89 18.98
N ILE A 10 -9.65 -8.09 20.06
CA ILE A 10 -9.29 -7.66 21.41
C ILE A 10 -8.66 -8.86 22.10
N VAL A 11 -7.40 -8.69 22.54
CA VAL A 11 -6.65 -9.70 23.28
C VAL A 11 -6.35 -9.15 24.66
N GLY A 12 -6.85 -9.79 25.72
CA GLY A 12 -6.69 -9.26 27.09
C GLY A 12 -8.01 -8.95 27.77
N GLY A 13 -7.96 -8.78 29.09
CA GLY A 13 -9.07 -8.25 29.86
C GLY A 13 -8.94 -8.47 31.36
N TYR A 14 -9.79 -7.77 32.10
CA TYR A 14 -9.92 -7.94 33.55
C TYR A 14 -11.23 -8.66 33.84
N GLU A 15 -11.15 -9.80 34.54
CA GLU A 15 -12.32 -10.59 34.94
C GLU A 15 -13.13 -9.84 35.99
N ARG A 16 -12.43 -9.18 36.92
CA ARG A 16 -13.07 -8.49 38.04
C ARG A 16 -12.23 -7.31 38.49
N PHE A 17 -12.92 -6.20 38.76
CA PHE A 17 -12.35 -5.04 39.40
C PHE A 17 -12.89 -4.95 40.82
N ARG A 18 -12.01 -4.90 41.83
CA ARG A 18 -12.39 -4.73 43.24
C ARG A 18 -11.58 -3.62 43.87
N MET A 19 -12.20 -2.87 44.77
CA MET A 19 -11.49 -1.89 45.60
C MET A 19 -11.07 -2.58 46.90
N LYS A 20 -9.78 -2.67 47.17
CA LYS A 20 -9.25 -3.19 48.44
C LYS A 20 -8.86 -2.02 49.33
N ASP A 21 -9.32 -2.03 50.57
CA ASP A 21 -8.83 -1.10 51.60
C ASP A 21 -7.42 -1.51 52.00
N VAL A 22 -6.46 -0.60 51.86
CA VAL A 22 -5.04 -0.82 52.20
C VAL A 22 -4.64 -0.09 53.48
N GLY A 23 -5.60 0.47 54.21
CA GLY A 23 -5.38 1.21 55.45
C GLY A 23 -5.32 2.73 55.24
N GLY A 24 -5.49 3.49 56.33
CA GLY A 24 -5.42 4.96 56.31
C GLY A 24 -6.54 5.65 55.52
N GLY A 25 -7.65 4.95 55.23
CA GLY A 25 -8.75 5.45 54.40
C GLY A 25 -8.47 5.37 52.89
N LYS A 26 -7.35 4.79 52.48
CA LYS A 26 -6.99 4.63 51.07
C LYS A 26 -7.51 3.29 50.53
N LYS A 27 -8.24 3.35 49.42
CA LYS A 27 -8.65 2.16 48.65
C LYS A 27 -7.86 2.09 47.36
N GLU A 28 -7.31 0.92 47.06
CA GLU A 28 -6.59 0.66 45.83
C GLU A 28 -7.36 -0.32 44.93
N PRO A 29 -7.37 -0.08 43.61
CA PRO A 29 -7.97 -1.00 42.67
C PRO A 29 -7.12 -2.25 42.53
N ILE A 30 -7.74 -3.41 42.74
CA ILE A 30 -7.17 -4.71 42.42
C ILE A 30 -7.97 -5.30 41.29
N SER A 31 -7.28 -5.54 40.19
CA SER A 31 -7.82 -6.14 38.99
C SER A 31 -7.38 -7.60 38.91
N THR A 32 -8.34 -8.51 38.77
CA THR A 32 -8.05 -9.89 38.43
C THR A 32 -7.90 -9.99 36.92
N LEU A 33 -6.71 -10.34 36.43
CA LEU A 33 -6.45 -10.57 35.02
C LEU A 33 -7.17 -11.83 34.57
N ILE A 34 -7.73 -11.81 33.35
CA ILE A 34 -8.21 -13.03 32.70
C ILE A 34 -6.98 -13.87 32.35
N GLY A 35 -6.81 -15.03 33.00
CA GLY A 35 -5.70 -15.96 32.73
C GLY A 35 -6.02 -17.02 31.69
N ASP A 36 -7.27 -17.14 31.26
CA ASP A 36 -7.72 -18.13 30.29
C ASP A 36 -7.59 -17.58 28.87
N THR A 37 -6.62 -18.12 28.12
CA THR A 37 -6.30 -17.75 26.72
C THR A 37 -7.50 -17.83 25.79
N ASN A 38 -8.46 -18.69 26.09
CA ASN A 38 -9.67 -18.85 25.31
C ASN A 38 -10.69 -17.73 25.58
N ARG A 39 -10.74 -17.20 26.81
CA ARG A 39 -11.57 -16.04 27.20
C ARG A 39 -10.93 -14.70 26.90
N LEU A 40 -9.67 -14.71 26.51
CA LEU A 40 -8.88 -13.51 26.25
C LEU A 40 -9.15 -12.90 24.86
N ILE A 41 -9.88 -13.58 23.98
CA ILE A 41 -10.04 -13.15 22.59
C ILE A 41 -11.51 -12.81 22.31
N MET A 42 -11.76 -11.55 21.95
CA MET A 42 -13.02 -11.11 21.35
C MET A 42 -12.74 -10.64 19.93
N ILE A 43 -13.51 -11.16 18.97
CA ILE A 43 -13.41 -10.80 17.55
C ILE A 43 -14.70 -10.10 17.15
N ILE A 44 -14.56 -8.86 16.70
CA ILE A 44 -15.69 -8.04 16.23
C ILE A 44 -15.55 -7.88 14.72
N GLU A 45 -16.58 -8.30 14.00
CA GLU A 45 -16.72 -8.09 12.56
C GLU A 45 -17.40 -6.74 12.32
N LEU A 46 -16.69 -5.84 11.65
CA LEU A 46 -17.17 -4.53 11.26
C LEU A 46 -17.37 -4.51 9.75
N VAL A 47 -18.54 -4.04 9.31
CA VAL A 47 -18.84 -3.84 7.90
C VAL A 47 -19.13 -2.38 7.63
N TYR A 48 -18.50 -1.84 6.59
CA TYR A 48 -18.75 -0.49 6.12
C TYR A 48 -20.02 -0.49 5.28
N SER A 49 -21.01 0.28 5.73
CA SER A 49 -22.29 0.43 5.04
C SER A 49 -22.18 1.37 3.84
N GLU A 50 -23.13 1.26 2.91
CA GLU A 50 -23.27 2.20 1.79
C GLU A 50 -23.53 3.64 2.25
N ALA A 51 -24.03 3.82 3.49
CA ALA A 51 -24.24 5.13 4.11
C ALA A 51 -22.95 5.77 4.67
N GLY A 52 -21.80 5.08 4.58
CA GLY A 52 -20.52 5.61 5.06
C GLY A 52 -20.23 5.36 6.54
N GLU A 53 -21.01 4.50 7.20
CA GLU A 53 -20.86 4.19 8.63
C GLU A 53 -20.37 2.75 8.83
N TRP A 54 -19.57 2.53 9.87
CA TRP A 54 -19.17 1.19 10.30
C TRP A 54 -20.25 0.57 11.17
N ILE A 55 -20.72 -0.63 10.79
CA ILE A 55 -21.74 -1.39 11.50
C ILE A 55 -21.10 -2.66 12.07
N VAL A 56 -21.41 -2.98 13.33
CA VAL A 56 -21.03 -4.25 13.95
C VAL A 56 -21.90 -5.36 13.35
N GLN A 57 -21.32 -6.22 12.53
CA GLN A 57 -22.01 -7.36 11.94
C GLN A 57 -22.04 -8.57 12.88
N SER A 58 -20.96 -8.79 13.63
CA SER A 58 -20.94 -9.83 14.66
C SER A 58 -19.91 -9.56 15.74
N VAL A 59 -20.19 -10.08 16.94
CA VAL A 59 -19.28 -10.11 18.07
C VAL A 59 -19.11 -11.57 18.45
N LEU A 60 -17.88 -12.05 18.45
CA LEU A 60 -17.49 -13.39 18.83
C LEU A 60 -16.65 -13.26 20.09
N ASP A 61 -17.11 -13.81 21.20
CA ASP A 61 -16.39 -13.78 22.47
C ASP A 61 -15.97 -15.18 22.92
N GLY A 62 -15.24 -15.24 24.03
CA GLY A 62 -14.81 -16.49 24.64
C GLY A 62 -15.95 -17.39 25.15
N ASN A 63 -17.21 -16.96 25.18
CA ASN A 63 -18.33 -17.82 25.54
C ASN A 63 -18.82 -18.63 24.33
N ASP A 64 -18.59 -18.14 23.11
CA ASP A 64 -19.04 -18.75 21.87
C ASP A 64 -18.02 -19.69 21.21
N LEU A 65 -16.86 -19.92 21.83
CA LEU A 65 -15.75 -20.72 21.27
C LEU A 65 -16.14 -22.11 20.74
N THR A 66 -17.09 -22.76 21.41
CA THR A 66 -17.55 -24.11 21.03
C THR A 66 -18.69 -24.07 20.00
N SER A 67 -19.21 -22.88 19.71
CA SER A 67 -20.25 -22.72 18.70
C SER A 67 -19.66 -22.93 17.30
N LYS A 68 -20.43 -23.63 16.46
CA LYS A 68 -20.05 -23.88 15.07
C LYS A 68 -19.81 -22.57 14.30
N ASN A 69 -20.64 -21.56 14.54
CA ASN A 69 -20.54 -20.24 13.92
C ASN A 69 -19.21 -19.53 14.28
N TYR A 70 -18.80 -19.60 15.55
CA TYR A 70 -17.51 -19.07 15.98
C TYR A 70 -16.35 -19.75 15.26
N GLN A 71 -16.36 -21.09 15.19
CA GLN A 71 -15.28 -21.85 14.55
C GLN A 71 -15.16 -21.49 13.06
N GLU A 72 -16.28 -21.44 12.34
CA GLU A 72 -16.31 -21.09 10.91
C GLU A 72 -15.79 -19.66 10.68
N LYS A 73 -16.23 -18.69 11.50
CA LYS A 73 -15.76 -17.29 11.38
C LYS A 73 -14.31 -17.12 11.79
N TYR A 74 -13.87 -17.78 12.86
CA TYR A 74 -12.48 -17.77 13.32
C TYR A 74 -11.55 -18.37 12.26
N GLU A 75 -11.95 -19.47 11.62
CA GLU A 75 -11.21 -20.02 10.49
C GLU A 75 -11.12 -19.05 9.31
N LEU A 76 -12.23 -18.35 9.01
CA LEU A 76 -12.25 -17.34 7.95
C LEU A 76 -11.28 -16.18 8.25
N TYR A 77 -11.33 -15.67 9.48
CA TYR A 77 -10.38 -14.67 9.99
C TYR A 77 -8.94 -15.18 9.91
N SER A 78 -8.67 -16.40 10.39
CA SER A 78 -7.34 -17.00 10.41
C SER A 78 -6.75 -17.15 9.00
N LYS A 79 -7.55 -17.67 8.04
CA LYS A 79 -7.16 -17.76 6.62
C LYS A 79 -6.86 -16.38 6.03
N THR A 80 -7.68 -15.40 6.37
CA THR A 80 -7.52 -14.01 5.90
C THR A 80 -6.26 -13.38 6.47
N ARG A 81 -6.01 -13.53 7.78
CA ARG A 81 -4.81 -13.05 8.45
C ARG A 81 -3.57 -13.71 7.85
N THR A 82 -3.57 -15.03 7.67
CA THR A 82 -2.46 -15.75 7.04
C THR A 82 -2.20 -15.25 5.63
N TRP A 83 -3.25 -15.06 4.82
CA TRP A 83 -3.10 -14.50 3.47
C TRP A 83 -2.48 -13.10 3.50
N TRP A 84 -2.93 -12.21 4.39
CA TRP A 84 -2.35 -10.87 4.55
C TRP A 84 -0.91 -10.93 5.06
N MET A 85 -0.62 -11.84 5.99
CA MET A 85 0.73 -12.05 6.49
C MET A 85 1.64 -12.60 5.39
N ASP A 86 1.18 -13.53 4.56
CA ASP A 86 1.95 -14.04 3.42
C ASP A 86 2.24 -12.92 2.41
N GLN A 87 1.30 -12.02 2.16
CA GLN A 87 1.53 -10.81 1.35
C GLN A 87 2.51 -9.82 2.00
N LEU A 88 2.65 -9.82 3.33
CA LEU A 88 3.58 -8.97 4.09
C LEU A 88 4.95 -9.65 4.34
N ILE A 89 5.01 -10.99 4.31
CA ILE A 89 6.20 -11.83 4.53
C ILE A 89 7.03 -11.96 3.26
N GLU A 90 6.42 -11.87 2.07
CA GLU A 90 7.16 -11.46 0.87
C GLU A 90 7.65 -10.03 1.16
N TYR A 91 8.88 -9.92 1.71
CA TYR A 91 9.44 -8.68 2.22
C TYR A 91 9.06 -7.54 1.27
N PRO A 92 8.47 -6.43 1.75
CA PRO A 92 8.16 -5.28 0.91
C PRO A 92 9.33 -4.98 -0.03
N THR A 93 10.55 -5.09 0.52
CA THR A 93 11.84 -4.99 -0.14
C THR A 93 12.05 -5.87 -1.36
N GLU A 94 11.63 -7.14 -1.43
CA GLU A 94 11.91 -7.99 -2.61
C GLU A 94 11.01 -7.62 -3.80
N ARG A 95 9.70 -7.50 -3.57
CA ARG A 95 8.75 -7.05 -4.60
C ARG A 95 9.08 -5.62 -5.02
N GLU A 96 9.38 -4.74 -4.08
CA GLU A 96 9.77 -3.36 -4.34
C GLU A 96 11.10 -3.26 -5.09
N MET A 97 12.12 -4.04 -4.74
CA MET A 97 13.37 -4.10 -5.51
C MET A 97 13.15 -4.63 -6.94
N LYS A 98 12.25 -5.60 -7.13
CA LYS A 98 11.90 -6.09 -8.48
C LYS A 98 11.21 -4.99 -9.29
N LEU A 99 10.28 -4.26 -8.68
CA LEU A 99 9.59 -3.13 -9.31
C LEU A 99 10.55 -1.98 -9.62
N GLN A 100 11.43 -1.60 -8.69
CA GLN A 100 12.45 -0.57 -8.91
C GLN A 100 13.42 -0.95 -10.04
N ARG A 101 13.88 -2.21 -10.09
CA ARG A 101 14.68 -2.70 -11.22
C ARG A 101 13.94 -2.64 -12.55
N TYR A 102 12.65 -2.99 -12.55
CA TYR A 102 11.82 -2.91 -13.75
C TYR A 102 11.61 -1.46 -14.22
N ILE A 103 11.33 -0.54 -13.31
CA ILE A 103 11.23 0.90 -13.59
C ILE A 103 12.55 1.43 -14.17
N GLN A 104 13.69 1.03 -13.60
CA GLN A 104 15.00 1.42 -14.08
C GLN A 104 15.26 0.92 -15.52
N SER A 105 14.97 -0.36 -15.78
CA SER A 105 15.09 -0.96 -17.12
C SER A 105 14.22 -0.23 -18.15
N LEU A 106 12.96 0.09 -17.80
CA LEU A 106 12.08 0.85 -18.68
C LEU A 106 12.63 2.24 -18.98
N HIS A 107 13.27 2.89 -18.00
CA HIS A 107 13.88 4.20 -18.21
C HIS A 107 15.06 4.12 -19.20
N GLU A 108 15.88 3.08 -19.09
CA GLU A 108 17.01 2.81 -20.00
C GLU A 108 16.53 2.53 -21.42
N ASP A 109 15.55 1.64 -21.60
CA ASP A 109 14.97 1.31 -22.91
C ASP A 109 14.38 2.56 -23.59
N LEU A 110 13.71 3.41 -22.81
CA LEU A 110 13.09 4.64 -23.30
C LEU A 110 14.15 5.68 -23.69
N GLN A 111 15.28 5.74 -22.98
CA GLN A 111 16.42 6.58 -23.36
C GLN A 111 17.05 6.11 -24.69
N VAL A 112 17.30 4.81 -24.85
CA VAL A 112 17.87 4.25 -26.08
C VAL A 112 16.94 4.47 -27.28
N ALA A 113 15.63 4.27 -27.09
CA ALA A 113 14.63 4.56 -28.12
C ALA A 113 14.63 6.04 -28.52
N HIS A 114 14.79 6.95 -27.55
CA HIS A 114 14.90 8.38 -27.82
C HIS A 114 16.16 8.72 -28.63
N GLU A 115 17.33 8.22 -28.23
CA GLU A 115 18.60 8.43 -28.95
C GLU A 115 18.54 7.89 -30.40
N SER A 116 17.92 6.72 -30.57
CA SER A 116 17.70 6.12 -31.89
C SER A 116 16.78 6.97 -32.77
N LYS A 117 15.70 7.51 -32.19
CA LYS A 117 14.75 8.39 -32.90
C LYS A 117 15.42 9.70 -33.35
N VAL A 118 16.22 10.33 -32.47
CA VAL A 118 16.97 11.55 -32.82
C VAL A 118 17.96 11.26 -33.95
N SER A 119 18.70 10.16 -33.87
CA SER A 119 19.66 9.77 -34.93
C SER A 119 18.98 9.54 -36.28
N LEU A 120 17.79 8.91 -36.29
CA LEU A 120 17.00 8.73 -37.51
C LEU A 120 16.49 10.06 -38.07
N GLN A 121 16.07 10.98 -37.20
CA GLN A 121 15.63 12.31 -37.60
C GLN A 121 16.78 13.11 -38.24
N GLU A 122 17.97 13.07 -37.65
CA GLU A 122 19.17 13.71 -38.22
C GLU A 122 19.54 13.13 -39.58
N ALA A 123 19.51 11.80 -39.72
CA ALA A 123 19.78 11.13 -40.99
C ALA A 123 18.75 11.50 -42.08
N LEU A 124 17.46 11.61 -41.70
CA LEU A 124 16.39 12.07 -42.60
C LEU A 124 16.60 13.51 -43.07
N VAL A 125 16.96 14.41 -42.15
CA VAL A 125 17.25 15.82 -42.47
C VAL A 125 18.46 15.92 -43.41
N GLU A 126 19.52 15.15 -43.17
CA GLU A 126 20.73 15.18 -44.00
C GLU A 126 20.50 14.53 -45.39
N ALA A 127 19.69 13.48 -45.48
CA ALA A 127 19.26 12.91 -46.75
C ALA A 127 18.40 13.90 -47.56
N ASN A 128 17.50 14.62 -46.90
CA ASN A 128 16.66 15.64 -47.56
C ASN A 128 17.48 16.81 -48.11
N LYS A 129 18.56 17.24 -47.44
CA LYS A 129 19.50 18.23 -48.01
C LYS A 129 20.09 17.81 -49.35
N GLN A 130 20.25 16.50 -49.55
CA GLN A 130 20.82 15.93 -50.78
C GLN A 130 19.77 15.78 -51.89
N VAL A 131 18.47 15.74 -51.55
CA VAL A 131 17.35 15.65 -52.50
C VAL A 131 16.77 17.06 -52.73
N LYS A 132 17.48 17.90 -53.48
CA LYS A 132 16.90 19.12 -54.06
C LYS A 132 16.23 18.79 -55.39
N GLY A 133 14.93 18.48 -55.34
CA GLY A 133 14.05 18.35 -56.50
C GLY A 133 12.63 18.75 -56.12
N ASP A 134 12.10 19.75 -56.83
CA ASP A 134 10.84 20.46 -56.61
C ASP A 134 9.61 19.53 -56.43
N ASP A 135 8.65 20.01 -55.64
CA ASP A 135 7.27 19.55 -55.45
C ASP A 135 6.93 18.48 -54.38
N SER A 136 7.90 17.74 -53.81
CA SER A 136 7.62 16.80 -52.69
C SER A 136 7.84 17.38 -51.28
N ASN A 137 8.20 18.66 -51.18
CA ASN A 137 8.77 19.27 -49.98
C ASN A 137 7.73 19.64 -48.91
N ASP A 138 6.48 19.97 -49.30
CA ASP A 138 5.46 20.48 -48.37
C ASP A 138 4.84 19.38 -47.48
N ILE A 139 4.56 18.19 -48.02
CA ILE A 139 4.02 17.04 -47.26
C ILE A 139 5.07 16.49 -46.29
N MET A 140 6.34 16.47 -46.70
CA MET A 140 7.43 16.00 -45.85
C MET A 140 7.74 16.99 -44.72
N SER A 141 7.58 18.30 -44.98
CA SER A 141 7.72 19.35 -43.96
C SER A 141 6.64 19.27 -42.88
N SER A 142 5.39 18.95 -43.24
CA SER A 142 4.32 18.82 -42.25
C SER A 142 4.53 17.62 -41.34
N VAL A 143 4.97 16.48 -41.88
CA VAL A 143 5.26 15.26 -41.10
C VAL A 143 6.44 15.48 -40.14
N LEU A 144 7.48 16.21 -40.56
CA LEU A 144 8.61 16.58 -39.69
C LEU A 144 8.18 17.50 -38.54
N GLU A 145 7.26 18.43 -38.80
CA GLU A 145 6.77 19.35 -37.77
C GLU A 145 5.84 18.63 -36.77
N GLU A 146 4.99 17.71 -37.25
CA GLU A 146 4.18 16.84 -36.37
C GLU A 146 5.08 15.96 -35.48
N MET A 147 6.13 15.35 -36.04
CA MET A 147 7.11 14.58 -35.26
C MET A 147 7.82 15.41 -34.19
N ARG A 148 8.11 16.69 -34.48
CA ARG A 148 8.72 17.62 -33.53
C ARG A 148 7.76 17.96 -32.38
N GLN A 149 6.51 18.26 -32.70
CA GLN A 149 5.48 18.54 -31.69
C GLN A 149 5.23 17.33 -30.79
N GLU A 150 5.19 16.13 -31.37
CA GLU A 150 5.04 14.89 -30.60
C GLU A 150 6.27 14.60 -29.73
N GLN A 151 7.47 14.99 -30.16
CA GLN A 151 8.69 14.94 -29.34
C GLN A 151 8.62 15.88 -28.14
N GLU A 152 8.14 17.11 -28.34
CA GLU A 152 8.00 18.11 -27.28
C GLU A 152 7.00 17.67 -26.22
N LYS A 153 5.89 17.07 -26.66
CA LYS A 153 4.88 16.48 -25.77
C LYS A 153 5.41 15.29 -24.96
N LEU A 154 6.20 14.42 -25.58
CA LEU A 154 6.83 13.28 -24.89
C LEU A 154 7.86 13.75 -23.83
N ILE A 155 8.56 14.86 -24.09
CA ILE A 155 9.49 15.47 -23.12
C ILE A 155 8.72 15.99 -21.90
N GLU A 156 7.61 16.70 -22.11
CA GLU A 156 6.75 17.16 -21.01
C GLU A 156 6.18 15.98 -20.20
N GLU A 157 5.65 14.95 -20.87
CA GLU A 157 5.11 13.77 -20.19
C GLU A 157 6.18 13.06 -19.37
N LYS A 158 7.41 12.91 -19.88
CA LYS A 158 8.54 12.35 -19.13
C LYS A 158 8.87 13.18 -17.89
N GLN A 159 8.85 14.50 -18.01
CA GLN A 159 9.16 15.40 -16.90
C GLN A 159 8.10 15.28 -15.81
N ILE A 160 6.82 15.20 -16.17
CA ILE A 160 5.69 14.98 -15.25
C ILE A 160 5.81 13.63 -14.53
N ILE A 161 6.11 12.55 -15.27
CA ILE A 161 6.27 11.20 -14.69
C ILE A 161 7.44 11.18 -13.71
N THR A 162 8.56 11.82 -14.05
CA THR A 162 9.74 11.88 -13.18
C THR A 162 9.44 12.65 -11.88
N GLU A 163 8.77 13.78 -11.99
CA GLU A 163 8.40 14.60 -10.83
C GLU A 163 7.36 13.90 -9.93
N SER A 164 6.42 13.18 -10.54
CA SER A 164 5.47 12.29 -9.87
C SER A 164 6.18 11.17 -9.10
N TYR A 165 7.18 10.52 -9.72
CA TYR A 165 7.94 9.44 -9.11
C TYR A 165 8.72 9.90 -7.86
N GLU A 166 9.37 11.07 -7.93
CA GLU A 166 10.08 11.63 -6.77
C GLU A 166 9.12 11.98 -5.61
N LYS A 167 7.92 12.52 -5.90
CA LYS A 167 6.88 12.77 -4.89
C LYS A 167 6.41 11.46 -4.23
N LEU A 168 6.19 10.41 -5.03
CA LEU A 168 5.84 9.09 -4.54
C LEU A 168 6.92 8.53 -3.61
N LYS A 169 8.19 8.69 -3.96
CA LYS A 169 9.33 8.23 -3.17
C LYS A 169 9.40 8.87 -1.78
N VAL A 170 9.13 10.18 -1.70
CA VAL A 170 9.03 10.89 -0.41
C VAL A 170 7.86 10.35 0.42
N THR A 171 6.69 10.17 -0.20
CA THR A 171 5.49 9.67 0.49
C THR A 171 5.71 8.26 1.04
N VAL A 172 6.43 7.40 0.31
CA VAL A 172 6.78 6.05 0.77
C VAL A 172 7.69 6.11 1.99
N ALA A 173 8.70 6.98 1.99
CA ALA A 173 9.59 7.15 3.13
C ALA A 173 8.83 7.61 4.40
N ASP A 174 7.90 8.56 4.26
CA ASP A 174 7.07 9.03 5.38
C ASP A 174 6.21 7.88 5.97
N MET A 175 5.61 7.05 5.11
CA MET A 175 4.85 5.88 5.56
C MET A 175 5.72 4.81 6.25
N GLU A 176 6.96 4.61 5.79
CA GLU A 176 7.90 3.69 6.44
C GLU A 176 8.27 4.18 7.85
N GLU A 177 8.49 5.48 8.01
CA GLU A 177 8.79 6.10 9.31
C GLU A 177 7.60 6.00 10.28
N GLU A 178 6.38 6.29 9.83
CA GLU A 178 5.15 6.11 10.62
C GLU A 178 4.96 4.64 11.07
N LYS A 179 5.23 3.70 10.16
CA LYS A 179 5.12 2.26 10.46
C LYS A 179 6.14 1.85 11.52
N GLU A 180 7.37 2.37 11.45
CA GLU A 180 8.42 2.07 12.42
C GLU A 180 8.11 2.65 13.80
N GLN A 181 7.55 3.85 13.85
CA GLN A 181 7.08 4.49 15.08
C GLN A 181 5.93 3.71 15.73
N TYR A 182 4.94 3.29 14.94
CA TYR A 182 3.82 2.47 15.40
C TYR A 182 4.27 1.12 15.99
N LEU A 183 5.29 0.49 15.39
CA LEU A 183 5.88 -0.76 15.90
C LEU A 183 6.60 -0.56 17.24
N LYS A 184 7.32 0.56 17.41
CA LYS A 184 7.98 0.94 18.68
C LYS A 184 6.97 1.19 19.80
N GLU A 185 5.89 1.92 19.52
CA GLU A 185 4.83 2.18 20.51
C GLU A 185 4.15 0.89 21.00
N LYS A 186 3.89 -0.06 20.10
CA LYS A 186 3.34 -1.37 20.49
C LYS A 186 4.28 -2.20 21.36
N GLN A 187 5.60 -2.12 21.16
CA GLN A 187 6.56 -2.83 22.02
C GLN A 187 6.61 -2.27 23.44
N ILE A 188 6.46 -0.95 23.62
CA ILE A 188 6.49 -0.30 24.94
C ILE A 188 5.25 -0.68 25.77
N ILE A 189 4.10 -0.91 25.14
CA ILE A 189 2.84 -1.23 25.82
C ILE A 189 2.79 -2.69 26.34
N ILE A 190 3.64 -3.58 25.82
CA ILE A 190 3.69 -5.01 26.17
C ILE A 190 4.76 -5.31 27.25
N GLY A 191 5.61 -4.34 27.60
CA GLY A 191 6.67 -4.47 28.61
C GLY A 191 6.22 -4.29 30.06
#